data_AF-A0A838LK91-F1
#
_entry.id   AF-A0A838LK91-F1
#
_cell.length_a   1.000
_cell.length_b   1.000
_cell.length_c   1.000
_cell.angle_alpha   90.00
_cell.angle_beta   90.00
_cell.angle_gamma   90.00
#
_symmetry.space_group_name_H-M   'P 1'
#
loop_
_entity.id
_entity.type
_entity.pdbx_description
1 polymer ?
#
loop_
_entity_poly.entity_id
_entity_poly.type
_entity_poly.pdbx_seq_one_letter_code
_entity_poly.pdbx_strand_id
1 'polypeptide(L)' 'MGREKHVHDQFDITLEDSDLLGEVELTTNLIIAASEAEEHLSIAEIDEILGVLPEPRREE' A
#
# COMPACT_ATOMS: atom_id res chain seq x y z
N MET A 1 27.19 -26.56 9.09
CA MET A 1 25.76 -26.30 9.32
C MET A 1 25.58 -24.79 9.17
N GLY A 2 24.67 -24.35 8.30
CA GLY A 2 24.46 -22.92 8.05
C GLY A 2 23.83 -22.69 6.67
N ARG A 3 22.63 -23.21 6.45
CA ARG A 3 21.79 -22.77 5.32
C ARG A 3 21.12 -21.47 5.76
N GLU A 4 21.86 -20.38 5.68
CA GLU A 4 21.32 -19.03 5.84
C GLU A 4 20.64 -18.72 4.51
N LYS A 5 19.34 -18.98 4.46
CA LYS A 5 18.49 -18.64 3.32
C LYS A 5 18.68 -17.14 3.04
N HIS A 6 19.12 -16.82 1.83
CA HIS A 6 19.08 -15.47 1.27
C HIS A 6 17.65 -14.93 1.35
N VAL A 7 17.31 -14.25 2.44
CA VAL A 7 16.09 -13.42 2.55
C VAL A 7 16.42 -11.95 2.23
N HIS A 8 17.63 -11.70 1.72
CA HIS A 8 18.18 -10.35 1.58
C HIS A 8 17.99 -9.71 0.20
N ASP A 9 17.29 -10.37 -0.72
CA ASP A 9 17.21 -9.96 -2.13
C ASP A 9 15.76 -9.69 -2.62
N GLN A 10 14.74 -10.05 -1.82
CA GLN A 10 13.33 -9.83 -2.22
C GLN A 10 12.85 -8.40 -1.93
N PHE A 11 13.58 -7.67 -1.07
CA PHE A 11 13.29 -6.29 -0.71
C PHE A 11 14.34 -5.29 -1.21
N ASP A 12 15.39 -5.77 -1.89
CA ASP A 12 16.45 -4.93 -2.48
C ASP A 12 16.11 -4.59 -3.94
N ILE A 13 14.88 -4.09 -4.14
CA ILE A 13 14.44 -3.54 -5.42
C ILE A 13 14.98 -2.12 -5.47
N THR A 14 15.84 -1.81 -6.46
CA THR A 14 16.24 -0.43 -6.72
C THR A 14 14.98 0.37 -7.05
N LEU A 15 14.58 1.21 -6.10
CA LEU A 15 13.48 2.16 -6.10
C LEU A 15 13.67 3.28 -7.16
N GLU A 16 13.96 2.90 -8.40
CA GLU A 16 14.08 3.81 -9.55
C GLU A 16 12.73 4.07 -10.23
N ASP A 17 11.72 3.26 -9.92
CA ASP A 17 10.37 3.42 -10.44
C ASP A 17 9.54 4.28 -9.48
N SER A 18 9.36 5.56 -9.82
CA SER A 18 8.65 6.54 -8.98
C SER A 18 7.19 6.14 -8.75
N ASP A 19 6.60 5.38 -9.68
CA ASP A 19 5.24 4.85 -9.55
C ASP A 19 5.20 3.73 -8.50
N LEU A 20 6.22 2.87 -8.46
CA LEU A 20 6.36 1.82 -7.45
C LEU A 20 6.57 2.40 -6.05
N LEU A 21 7.35 3.50 -5.93
CA LEU A 21 7.52 4.20 -4.65
C LEU A 21 6.17 4.76 -4.16
N GLY A 22 5.35 5.29 -5.05
CA GLY A 22 4.00 5.76 -4.73
C GLY A 22 3.09 4.64 -4.21
N GLU A 23 3.13 3.46 -4.84
CA GLU A 23 2.34 2.29 -4.39
C GLU A 23 2.76 1.80 -2.99
N VAL A 24 4.07 1.77 -2.72
CA VAL A 24 4.61 1.39 -1.42
C VAL A 24 4.20 2.39 -0.34
N GLU A 25 4.25 3.69 -0.63
CA GLU A 25 3.80 4.74 0.29
C GLU A 25 2.29 4.60 0.60
N LEU A 26 1.45 4.43 -0.41
CA LEU A 26 0.01 4.23 -0.25
C LEU A 26 -0.30 3.00 0.62
N THR A 27 0.37 1.88 0.32
CA THR A 27 0.19 0.64 1.09
C THR A 27 0.64 0.82 2.55
N THR A 28 1.74 1.53 2.77
CA THR A 28 2.25 1.83 4.10
C THR A 28 1.26 2.71 4.88
N ASN A 29 0.74 3.75 4.25
CA ASN A 29 -0.26 4.64 4.86
C ASN A 29 -1.54 3.87 5.26
N LEU A 30 -2.00 2.94 4.41
CA LEU A 30 -3.15 2.10 4.71
C LEU A 30 -2.90 1.16 5.89
N ILE A 31 -1.72 0.53 5.97
CA ILE A 31 -1.35 -0.34 7.08
C ILE A 31 -1.31 0.44 8.39
N ILE A 32 -0.72 1.63 8.39
CA ILE A 32 -0.65 2.50 9.57
C ILE A 32 -2.06 2.88 10.02
N ALA A 33 -2.89 3.40 9.11
CA ALA A 33 -4.26 3.80 9.42
C ALA A 33 -5.09 2.64 9.99
N ALA A 34 -4.98 1.45 9.39
CA ALA A 34 -5.67 0.26 9.88
C ALA A 34 -5.14 -0.22 11.25
N SER A 35 -3.87 0.05 11.56
CA SER A 35 -3.26 -0.32 12.84
C SER A 35 -3.58 0.67 13.95
N GLU A 36 -3.80 1.95 13.61
CA GLU A 36 -4.16 3.01 14.55
C GLU A 36 -5.67 3.14 14.78
N ALA A 37 -6.48 2.62 13.86
CA ALA A 37 -7.93 2.61 14.00
C ALA A 37 -8.39 1.65 15.12
N GLU A 38 -9.23 2.15 16.02
CA GLU A 38 -9.84 1.34 17.08
C GLU A 38 -10.88 0.35 16.52
N GLU A 39 -11.52 0.72 15.41
CA GLU A 39 -12.49 -0.09 14.66
C GLU A 39 -12.07 -0.22 13.19
N HIS A 40 -12.80 -1.01 12.40
CA HIS A 40 -12.52 -1.15 10.97
C HIS A 40 -12.69 0.18 10.23
N LEU A 41 -11.71 0.54 9.40
CA LEU A 41 -11.80 1.67 8.48
C LEU A 41 -13.04 1.54 7.58
N SER A 42 -13.77 2.63 7.42
CA SER A 42 -14.86 2.69 6.45
C SER A 42 -14.31 2.72 5.03
N ILE A 43 -15.14 2.35 4.06
CA ILE A 43 -14.77 2.40 2.63
C ILE A 43 -14.36 3.82 2.21
N ALA A 44 -15.03 4.85 2.73
CA ALA A 44 -14.70 6.23 2.41
C ALA A 44 -13.29 6.63 2.90
N GLU A 45 -12.88 6.16 4.08
CA GLU A 45 -11.54 6.41 4.62
C GLU A 45 -10.48 5.64 3.84
N ILE A 46 -10.78 4.40 3.43
CA ILE A 46 -9.90 3.61 2.58
C ILE A 46 -9.72 4.30 1.22
N ASP A 47 -10.81 4.75 0.60
CA ASP A 47 -10.79 5.46 -0.68
C ASP A 47 -9.97 6.76 -0.58
N GLU A 48 -10.11 7.52 0.52
CA GLU A 48 -9.30 8.72 0.78
C GLU A 48 -7.81 8.39 0.88
N ILE A 49 -7.43 7.35 1.64
CA ILE A 49 -6.04 6.91 1.80
C ILE A 49 -5.45 6.42 0.48
N LEU A 50 -6.25 5.72 -0.32
CA LEU A 50 -5.83 5.20 -1.63
C LEU A 50 -5.93 6.25 -2.75
N GLY A 51 -6.44 7.44 -2.46
CA GLY A 51 -6.66 8.51 -3.45
C GLY A 51 -7.72 8.17 -4.51
N VAL A 52 -8.62 7.24 -4.21
CA VAL A 52 -9.70 6.82 -5.10
C VAL A 52 -10.82 7.86 -5.00
N LEU A 53 -10.91 8.75 -5.98
CA LEU A 53 -12.08 9.60 -6.13
C LEU A 53 -13.24 8.74 -6.65
N PRO A 54 -14.48 8.97 -6.19
CA PRO A 54 -15.64 8.28 -6.76
C PRO A 54 -15.71 8.58 -8.25
N GLU A 55 -15.41 7.58 -9.08
CA GLU A 55 -15.60 7.72 -10.52
C GLU A 55 -17.11 7.93 -10.76
N PRO A 56 -17.53 9.01 -11.46
CA PRO A 56 -18.91 9.10 -11.87
C PRO A 56 -19.20 7.86 -12.70
N ARG A 57 -20.19 7.07 -12.28
CA ARG A 57 -20.65 5.86 -12.96
C ARG A 57 -20.59 6.10 -14.46
N ARG A 58 -19.62 5.48 -15.16
CA ARG A 58 -19.58 5.49 -16.61
C ARG A 58 -20.73 4.62 -17.07
N GLU A 59 -21.85 5.25 -17.39
CA GLU A 59 -22.99 4.61 -18.04
C GLU A 59 -22.54 4.32 -19.48
N GLU A 60 -22.36 3.04 -19.81
CA GLU A 60 -22.17 2.53 -21.19
C GLU A 60 -23.53 2.31 -21.89
#